data_AF-A0A183HMF1-F1
#
_entry.id   AF-A0A183HMF1-F1
#
_cell.length_a   1.000
_cell.length_b   1.000
_cell.length_c   1.000
_cell.angle_alpha   90.00
_cell.angle_beta   90.00
_cell.angle_gamma   90.00
#
_symmetry.space_group_name_H-M   'P 1'
#
loop_
_entity.id
_entity.type
_entity.pdbx_description
1 polymer ?
#
loop_
_entity_poly.entity_id
_entity_poly.type
_entity_poly.pdbx_seq_one_letter_code
_entity_poly.pdbx_strand_id
1 'polypeptide(L)'
;LQILIEKDWLGFGHKFDDRCGHVGAFNEEAAREVSPIFTQFLDATFQIMRQHPCAFEFNERYLIHMHEHAYSCQYGTFLGNCDKDRKDLNLAKRTQSLWAFLDDRHDDYINPLYEVLFYFYFL
;
A
#
# COMPACT_ATOMS: atom_id res chain seq x y z
N LEU A 1 -2.62 -6.33 6.49
CA LEU A 1 -2.31 -4.95 6.00
C LEU A 1 -3.11 -4.58 4.74
N GLN A 2 -3.23 -5.46 3.75
CA GLN A 2 -3.99 -5.20 2.50
C GLN A 2 -5.39 -4.60 2.70
N ILE A 3 -6.26 -5.24 3.49
CA ILE A 3 -7.64 -4.76 3.73
C ILE A 3 -7.66 -3.35 4.32
N LEU A 4 -6.71 -3.03 5.20
CA LEU A 4 -6.57 -1.69 5.78
C LEU A 4 -6.26 -0.66 4.69
N ILE A 5 -5.36 -0.98 3.76
CA ILE A 5 -4.99 -0.07 2.66
C ILE A 5 -6.15 0.08 1.67
N GLU A 6 -6.78 -1.01 1.28
CA GLU A 6 -7.97 -0.99 0.42
C GLU A 6 -9.08 -0.11 1.01
N LYS A 7 -9.34 -0.27 2.30
CA LYS A 7 -10.41 0.47 2.96
C LYS A 7 -10.01 1.92 3.27
N ASP A 8 -8.94 2.12 4.05
CA ASP A 8 -8.57 3.41 4.65
C ASP A 8 -7.81 4.34 3.70
N TRP A 9 -7.13 3.81 2.68
CA TRP A 9 -6.39 4.61 1.71
C TRP A 9 -7.11 4.68 0.37
N LEU A 10 -7.41 3.54 -0.24
CA LEU A 10 -8.04 3.52 -1.56
C LEU A 10 -9.52 3.91 -1.48
N GLY A 11 -10.26 3.32 -0.54
CA GLY A 11 -11.70 3.52 -0.35
C GLY A 11 -12.08 4.93 0.10
N PHE A 12 -11.29 5.56 0.97
CA PHE A 12 -11.51 6.95 1.40
C PHE A 12 -10.85 8.01 0.51
N GLY A 13 -10.27 7.61 -0.62
CA GLY A 13 -9.83 8.55 -1.67
C GLY A 13 -8.51 9.26 -1.38
N HIS A 14 -7.51 8.53 -0.87
CA HIS A 14 -6.15 9.03 -0.88
C HIS A 14 -5.70 9.30 -2.33
N LYS A 15 -5.18 10.50 -2.56
CA LYS A 15 -4.82 11.04 -3.88
C LYS A 15 -3.51 10.44 -4.42
N PHE A 16 -3.45 9.13 -4.66
CA PHE A 16 -2.19 8.45 -5.03
C PHE A 16 -1.53 9.01 -6.30
N ASP A 17 -2.29 9.31 -7.36
CA ASP A 17 -1.71 9.88 -8.58
C ASP A 17 -1.02 11.22 -8.32
N ASP A 18 -1.66 12.09 -7.53
CA ASP A 18 -1.11 13.40 -7.21
C ASP A 18 0.05 13.30 -6.21
N ARG A 19 -0.08 12.46 -5.17
CA ARG A 19 0.89 12.35 -4.07
C ARG A 19 2.15 11.60 -4.50
N CYS A 20 2.02 10.56 -5.32
CA CYS A 20 3.14 9.80 -5.86
C CYS A 20 3.68 10.35 -7.18
N GLY A 21 2.98 11.30 -7.81
CA GLY A 21 3.41 11.91 -9.07
C GLY A 21 3.38 10.96 -10.27
N HIS A 22 2.41 10.03 -10.31
CA HIS A 22 2.28 9.02 -11.36
C HIS A 22 2.13 9.63 -12.75
N VAL A 23 1.31 10.67 -12.82
CA VAL A 23 1.17 11.50 -14.01
C VAL A 23 2.02 12.74 -13.73
N GLY A 24 3.27 12.70 -14.19
CA GLY A 24 4.31 13.66 -13.79
C GLY A 24 3.81 15.11 -13.74
N ALA A 25 4.31 15.90 -12.79
CA ALA A 25 3.80 17.23 -12.52
C ALA A 25 3.83 18.13 -13.76
N PHE A 26 2.66 18.32 -14.38
CA PHE A 26 2.54 19.10 -15.62
C PHE A 26 2.62 20.61 -15.40
N ASN A 27 2.56 21.06 -14.15
CA ASN A 27 2.72 22.45 -13.73
C ASN A 27 3.20 22.52 -12.27
N GLU A 28 3.53 23.74 -11.80
CA GLU A 28 4.00 23.96 -10.43
C GLU A 28 2.99 23.59 -9.35
N GLU A 29 1.69 23.71 -9.64
CA GLU A 29 0.63 23.38 -8.68
C GLU A 29 0.57 21.88 -8.42
N ALA A 30 0.59 21.07 -9.50
CA ALA A 30 0.69 19.62 -9.41
C ALA A 30 2.00 19.18 -8.72
N ALA A 31 3.10 19.91 -8.94
CA ALA A 31 4.37 19.60 -8.26
C ALA A 31 4.30 19.81 -6.74
N ARG A 32 3.49 20.77 -6.26
CA ARG A 32 3.28 21.03 -4.83
C ARG A 32 2.38 19.98 -4.16
N GLU A 33 1.61 19.23 -4.94
CA GLU A 33 0.76 18.15 -4.43
C GLU A 33 1.55 16.86 -4.13
N VAL A 34 2.73 16.68 -4.75
CA VAL A 34 3.59 15.51 -4.54
C VAL A 34 4.10 15.50 -3.10
N SER A 35 3.82 14.42 -2.37
CA SER A 35 4.26 14.27 -0.98
C SER A 35 4.30 12.81 -0.54
N PRO A 36 5.25 12.42 0.32
CA PRO A 36 5.51 11.02 0.67
C PRO A 36 4.57 10.47 1.75
N ILE A 37 3.27 10.78 1.68
CA ILE A 37 2.33 10.47 2.78
C ILE A 37 2.16 8.96 2.99
N PHE A 38 1.97 8.19 1.92
CA PHE A 38 1.88 6.74 2.01
C PHE A 38 3.23 6.12 2.44
N THR A 39 4.34 6.67 1.96
CA THR A 39 5.69 6.28 2.39
C THR A 39 5.90 6.50 3.89
N GLN A 40 5.45 7.62 4.44
CA GLN A 40 5.49 7.90 5.89
C GLN A 40 4.67 6.88 6.69
N PHE A 41 3.52 6.45 6.18
CA PHE A 41 2.73 5.39 6.81
C PHE A 41 3.45 4.04 6.81
N LEU A 42 4.09 3.67 5.70
CA LEU A 42 4.88 2.43 5.63
C LEU A 42 6.11 2.49 6.55
N ASP A 43 6.80 3.63 6.62
CA ASP A 43 7.92 3.82 7.56
C ASP A 43 7.45 3.71 9.01
N ALA A 44 6.36 4.38 9.39
CA ALA A 44 5.79 4.26 10.73
C ALA A 44 5.40 2.81 11.07
N THR A 45 4.82 2.09 10.11
CA THR A 45 4.50 0.66 10.26
C THR A 45 5.78 -0.15 10.50
N PHE A 46 6.84 0.10 9.74
CA PHE A 46 8.14 -0.53 9.94
C PHE A 46 8.74 -0.22 11.32
N GLN A 47 8.65 1.01 11.82
CA GLN A 47 9.13 1.35 13.17
C GLN A 47 8.38 0.57 14.25
N ILE A 48 7.06 0.35 14.10
CA ILE A 48 6.26 -0.45 15.04
C ILE A 48 6.64 -1.93 14.92
N MET A 49 6.84 -2.45 13.72
CA MET A 49 7.34 -3.83 13.50
C MET A 49 8.68 -4.07 14.20
N ARG A 50 9.59 -3.09 14.17
CA ARG A 50 10.88 -3.17 14.88
C ARG A 50 10.71 -3.23 16.40
N GLN A 51 9.72 -2.52 16.94
CA GLN A 51 9.42 -2.54 18.38
C GLN A 51 8.70 -3.83 18.81
N HIS A 52 7.95 -4.45 17.90
CA HIS A 52 7.19 -5.68 18.15
C HIS A 52 7.46 -6.75 17.06
N PRO A 53 8.63 -7.42 17.09
CA PRO A 53 9.06 -8.31 16.01
C PRO A 53 8.14 -9.51 15.72
N CYS A 54 7.37 -9.96 16.71
CA CYS A 54 6.46 -11.12 16.57
C CYS A 54 5.01 -10.71 16.25
N ALA A 55 4.66 -9.43 16.25
CA ALA A 55 3.26 -8.97 16.20
C ALA A 55 2.66 -8.89 14.79
N PHE A 56 3.49 -8.89 13.75
CA PHE A 56 3.06 -8.72 12.36
C PHE A 56 3.38 -9.97 11.55
N GLU A 57 2.38 -10.45 10.80
CA GLU A 57 2.49 -11.61 9.91
C GLU A 57 3.40 -11.34 8.72
N PHE A 58 3.36 -10.12 8.19
CA PHE A 58 4.18 -9.73 7.04
C PHE A 58 5.56 -9.22 7.47
N ASN A 59 6.56 -9.44 6.63
CA ASN A 59 7.94 -9.02 6.87
C ASN A 59 8.27 -7.64 6.24
N GLU A 60 9.51 -7.18 6.43
CA GLU A 60 9.99 -5.90 5.88
C GLU A 60 9.89 -5.84 4.34
N ARG A 61 10.16 -6.96 3.65
CA ARG A 61 10.10 -7.04 2.19
C ARG A 61 8.71 -6.70 1.66
N TYR A 62 7.66 -7.07 2.39
CA TYR A 62 6.28 -6.71 2.06
C TYR A 62 6.08 -5.18 2.01
N LEU A 63 6.63 -4.45 2.99
CA LEU A 63 6.55 -2.98 3.02
C LEU A 63 7.38 -2.33 1.91
N ILE A 64 8.56 -2.86 1.61
CA ILE A 64 9.43 -2.37 0.54
C ILE A 64 8.73 -2.52 -0.82
N HIS A 65 8.23 -3.71 -1.16
CA HIS A 65 7.54 -3.92 -2.43
C HIS A 65 6.24 -3.10 -2.54
N MET A 66 5.56 -2.88 -1.41
CA MET A 66 4.40 -2.00 -1.38
C MET A 66 4.75 -0.56 -1.69
N HIS A 67 5.85 -0.06 -1.12
CA HIS A 67 6.39 1.26 -1.45
C HIS A 67 6.78 1.32 -2.93
N GLU A 68 7.59 0.38 -3.43
CA GLU A 68 8.03 0.36 -4.84
C GLU A 68 6.85 0.38 -5.81
N HIS A 69 5.84 -0.46 -5.59
CA HIS A 69 4.68 -0.57 -6.47
C HIS A 69 3.65 0.55 -6.28
N ALA A 70 3.74 1.33 -5.20
CA ALA A 70 2.99 2.57 -5.06
C ALA A 70 3.57 3.72 -5.90
N TYR A 71 4.73 3.56 -6.54
CA TYR A 71 5.30 4.53 -7.49
C TYR A 71 5.50 3.95 -8.89
N SER A 72 5.71 2.64 -9.03
CA SER A 72 6.08 2.02 -10.31
C SER A 72 4.99 2.05 -11.39
N CYS A 73 3.73 2.29 -10.99
CA CYS A 73 2.55 2.21 -11.88
C CYS A 73 2.38 0.87 -12.60
N GLN A 74 3.05 -0.19 -12.14
CA GLN A 74 2.99 -1.53 -12.76
C GLN A 74 1.62 -2.19 -12.57
N TYR A 75 0.94 -1.88 -11.46
CA TYR A 75 -0.38 -2.40 -11.10
C TYR A 75 -1.40 -1.27 -10.99
N GLY A 76 -2.68 -1.58 -11.19
CA GLY A 76 -3.75 -0.59 -11.07
C GLY A 76 -4.13 -0.23 -9.64
N THR A 77 -3.60 -0.95 -8.64
CA THR A 77 -3.99 -0.82 -7.23
C THR A 77 -3.86 0.61 -6.70
N PHE A 78 -2.78 1.31 -7.03
CA PHE A 78 -2.52 2.67 -6.56
C PHE A 78 -2.76 3.75 -7.62
N LEU A 79 -3.34 3.41 -8.77
CA LEU A 79 -3.68 4.42 -9.78
C LEU A 79 -4.99 5.14 -9.43
N GLY A 80 -5.10 6.42 -9.79
CA GLY A 80 -6.24 7.28 -9.53
C GLY A 80 -6.26 7.87 -8.13
N ASN A 81 -6.96 9.00 -7.98
CA ASN A 81 -7.04 9.74 -6.72
C ASN A 81 -8.25 9.33 -5.86
N CYS A 82 -9.27 8.72 -6.47
CA CYS A 82 -10.45 8.25 -5.76
C CYS A 82 -11.13 7.08 -6.48
N ASP A 83 -12.09 6.43 -5.82
CA ASP A 83 -12.86 5.31 -6.38
C ASP A 83 -13.57 5.68 -7.70
N LYS A 84 -14.04 6.93 -7.84
CA LYS A 84 -14.63 7.41 -9.09
C LYS A 84 -13.62 7.36 -10.24
N ASP A 85 -12.41 7.88 -10.06
CA ASP A 85 -11.37 7.88 -11.10
C ASP A 85 -11.04 6.44 -11.53
N ARG A 86 -10.93 5.53 -10.56
CA ARG A 86 -10.60 4.11 -10.81
C ARG A 86 -11.69 3.41 -11.64
N LYS A 87 -12.96 3.74 -11.38
CA LYS A 87 -14.12 3.26 -12.15
C LYS A 87 -14.14 3.85 -13.56
N ASP A 88 -13.97 5.16 -13.69
CA ASP A 88 -13.99 5.86 -14.98
C ASP A 88 -12.85 5.37 -15.89
N LEU A 89 -11.67 5.12 -15.33
CA LEU A 89 -10.51 4.55 -16.02
C LEU A 89 -10.65 3.05 -16.32
N ASN A 90 -11.65 2.36 -15.76
CA ASN A 90 -11.87 0.92 -15.84
C ASN A 90 -10.64 0.08 -15.41
N LEU A 91 -9.95 0.49 -14.34
CA LEU A 91 -8.69 -0.13 -13.91
C LEU A 91 -8.81 -1.62 -13.63
N ALA A 92 -9.90 -2.05 -12.97
CA ALA A 92 -10.15 -3.46 -12.66
C ALA A 92 -10.19 -4.39 -13.89
N LYS A 93 -10.48 -3.84 -15.08
CA LYS A 93 -10.51 -4.60 -16.35
C LYS A 93 -9.24 -4.42 -17.18
N ARG A 94 -8.48 -3.36 -16.95
CA ARG A 94 -7.36 -2.93 -17.81
C ARG A 94 -5.99 -3.18 -17.19
N THR A 95 -5.95 -3.49 -15.89
CA THR A 95 -4.71 -3.62 -15.13
C THR A 95 -4.77 -4.84 -14.21
N GLN A 96 -3.61 -5.29 -13.77
CA GLN A 96 -3.53 -6.32 -12.72
C GLN A 96 -3.54 -5.68 -11.33
N SER A 97 -4.04 -6.44 -10.36
CA SER A 97 -4.00 -6.09 -8.94
C SER A 97 -2.64 -6.44 -8.34
N LEU A 98 -2.04 -5.51 -7.61
CA LEU A 98 -0.85 -5.77 -6.80
C LEU A 98 -1.11 -6.88 -5.78
N TRP A 99 -2.31 -6.94 -5.22
CA TRP A 99 -2.67 -7.95 -4.23
C TRP A 99 -2.55 -9.36 -4.80
N ALA A 100 -3.03 -9.57 -6.02
CA ALA A 100 -2.89 -10.87 -6.68
C ALA A 100 -1.41 -11.25 -6.87
N PHE A 101 -0.53 -10.29 -7.13
CA PHE A 101 0.92 -10.51 -7.23
C PHE A 101 1.57 -10.85 -5.88
N LEU A 102 1.14 -10.18 -4.81
CA LEU A 102 1.65 -10.42 -3.45
C LEU A 102 1.15 -11.75 -2.88
N ASP A 103 -0.13 -12.07 -3.08
CA ASP A 103 -0.76 -13.31 -2.64
C ASP A 103 -0.17 -14.54 -3.33
N ASP A 104 0.17 -14.45 -4.62
CA ASP A 104 0.84 -15.52 -5.38
C ASP A 104 2.26 -15.82 -4.86
N ARG A 105 2.86 -14.87 -4.13
CA ARG A 105 4.20 -14.99 -3.50
C ARG A 105 4.12 -14.86 -1.99
N HIS A 106 2.99 -15.25 -1.40
CA HIS A 106 2.70 -15.06 0.02
C HIS A 106 3.86 -15.51 0.92
N ASP A 107 4.47 -16.66 0.63
CA ASP A 107 5.58 -17.24 1.40
C ASP A 107 6.83 -16.34 1.48
N ASP A 108 7.10 -15.50 0.46
CA ASP A 108 8.21 -14.54 0.47
C ASP A 108 7.98 -13.40 1.48
N TYR A 109 6.74 -13.20 1.91
CA TYR A 109 6.32 -12.09 2.73
C TYR A 109 5.99 -12.47 4.17
N ILE A 110 5.99 -13.76 4.51
CA ILE A 110 5.74 -14.21 5.88
C ILE A 110 6.94 -13.84 6.77
N ASN A 111 6.64 -13.27 7.93
CA ASN A 111 7.58 -13.09 9.01
C ASN A 111 7.74 -14.40 9.79
N PRO A 112 8.93 -15.03 9.80
CA PRO A 112 9.14 -16.30 10.49
C PRO A 112 9.02 -16.21 12.02
N LEU A 113 9.07 -14.99 12.58
CA LEU A 113 8.89 -14.73 14.01
C LEU A 113 7.42 -14.44 14.36
N TYR A 114 6.51 -14.46 13.39
CA TYR A 114 5.12 -14.13 13.64
C TYR A 114 4.50 -15.14 14.60
N GLU A 115 4.04 -14.63 15.75
CA GLU A 115 3.32 -15.42 16.73
C GLU A 115 1.82 -15.20 16.53
N VAL A 116 1.11 -16.25 16.11
CA VAL A 116 -0.33 -16.21 15.78
C VAL A 116 -1.20 -15.92 17.03
N LEU A 117 -0.67 -15.89 18.25
CA LEU A 117 -1.47 -15.99 19.48
C LEU A 117 -0.97 -15.14 20.64
N PHE A 118 -1.82 -14.24 21.19
CA PHE A 118 -1.92 -13.91 22.63
C PHE A 118 -3.14 -13.02 23.01
N TYR A 119 -3.85 -12.40 22.05
CA TYR A 119 -4.97 -11.49 22.37
C TYR A 119 -6.32 -12.16 22.70
N PHE A 120 -6.51 -13.44 22.40
CA PHE A 120 -7.76 -14.17 22.75
C PHE A 120 -7.81 -14.67 24.21
N TYR A 121 -6.72 -14.62 24.97
CA TYR A 121 -6.70 -15.09 26.36
C TYR A 121 -6.84 -13.96 27.41
N PHE A 122 -6.97 -12.70 26.97
CA PHE A 122 -7.12 -11.54 27.86
C PHE A 122 -8.28 -10.59 27.46
N LEU A 123 -9.27 -11.09 26.71
CA LEU A 123 -10.57 -10.44 26.51
C LEU A 123 -11.70 -11.36 26.97
#